data_AF-A0A564YCQ1-F1
#
_entry.id   AF-A0A564YCQ1-F1
#
_cell.length_a   1.000
_cell.length_b   1.000
_cell.length_c   1.000
_cell.angle_alpha   90.00
_cell.angle_beta   90.00
_cell.angle_gamma   90.00
#
_symmetry.space_group_name_H-M   'P 1'
#
loop_
_entity.id
_entity.type
_entity.pdbx_description
1 polymer ?
#
loop_
_entity_poly.entity_id
_entity_poly.type
_entity_poly.pdbx_seq_one_letter_code
_entity_poly.pdbx_strand_id
1 'polypeptide(L)'
;MWYVKEPRDLDLGKNWLMMVLNGNHIDIHEFLQDIKDIMDKRSMKMNTLCFLGETNTSKTLLANLITSHLTVGTVNRRDDQSQFPFDNLLNRTVGVMEEPKITNATKNDFKALLGGDRFEIDVKYGPKEFLERIPIIATTNEDLGVLIHHIDRNPLYSRVKQYELREQISSELIQGRIAASPVRLCQCHLLELFKR
;
A
#
# COMPACT_ATOMS: atom_id res chain seq x y z
N MET A 1 -7.48 -16.11 10.02
CA MET A 1 -6.47 -15.10 10.40
C MET A 1 -5.40 -15.82 11.22
N TRP A 2 -4.13 -15.75 10.83
CA TRP A 2 -3.05 -16.40 11.57
C TRP A 2 -2.72 -15.55 12.80
N TYR A 3 -2.61 -16.19 13.95
CA TYR A 3 -2.23 -15.54 15.21
C TYR A 3 -0.96 -16.20 15.75
N VAL A 4 -0.11 -15.39 16.40
CA VAL A 4 1.07 -15.88 17.09
C VAL A 4 0.62 -16.74 18.27
N LYS A 5 1.21 -17.93 18.40
CA LYS A 5 0.89 -18.87 19.50
C LYS A 5 1.84 -18.71 20.69
N GLU A 6 3.07 -18.26 20.44
CA GLU A 6 4.11 -18.14 21.46
C GLU A 6 4.62 -16.69 21.57
N PRO A 7 4.76 -16.12 22.78
CA PRO A 7 5.27 -14.75 22.96
C PRO A 7 6.63 -14.49 22.29
N ARG A 8 7.48 -15.52 22.23
CA ARG A 8 8.78 -15.45 21.56
C ARG A 8 8.66 -15.13 20.07
N ASP A 9 7.70 -15.72 19.37
CA ASP A 9 7.50 -15.47 17.94
C ASP A 9 7.07 -14.03 17.69
N LEU A 10 6.30 -13.45 18.61
CA LEU A 10 5.89 -12.05 18.54
C LEU A 10 7.10 -11.11 18.59
N ASP A 11 8.03 -11.37 19.50
CA ASP A 11 9.26 -10.58 19.60
C ASP A 11 10.18 -10.78 18.39
N LEU A 12 10.32 -12.02 17.91
CA LEU A 12 11.11 -12.32 16.71
C LEU A 12 10.56 -11.57 15.48
N GLY A 13 9.25 -11.63 15.24
CA GLY A 13 8.62 -10.96 14.11
C GLY A 13 8.68 -9.43 14.22
N LYS A 14 8.42 -8.88 15.41
CA LYS A 14 8.53 -7.43 15.69
C LYS A 14 9.96 -6.92 15.45
N ASN A 15 10.96 -7.62 15.98
CA ASN A 15 12.36 -7.24 15.84
C ASN A 15 12.81 -7.35 14.37
N TRP A 16 12.34 -8.36 13.65
CA TRP A 16 12.61 -8.48 12.22
C TRP A 16 11.96 -7.34 11.42
N LEU A 17 10.73 -6.93 11.74
CA LEU A 17 10.11 -5.76 11.12
C LEU A 17 10.91 -4.47 11.37
N MET A 18 11.39 -4.26 12.60
CA MET A 18 12.28 -3.13 12.90
C MET A 18 13.58 -3.19 12.08
N MET A 19 14.15 -4.38 11.88
CA MET A 19 15.33 -4.56 11.02
C MET A 19 15.04 -4.19 9.56
N VAL A 20 13.88 -4.56 9.03
CA VAL A 20 13.44 -4.15 7.68
C VAL A 20 13.32 -2.64 7.57
N LEU A 21 12.64 -1.99 8.51
CA LEU A 21 12.46 -0.54 8.48
C LEU A 21 13.80 0.21 8.62
N ASN A 22 14.63 -0.20 9.57
CA ASN A 22 15.95 0.38 9.79
C ASN A 22 16.88 0.20 8.59
N GLY A 23 16.86 -1.00 7.97
CA GLY A 23 17.65 -1.27 6.76
C GLY A 23 17.29 -0.35 5.60
N ASN A 24 16.03 0.08 5.52
CA ASN A 24 15.54 1.01 4.51
C ASN A 24 15.54 2.47 4.97
N HIS A 25 16.17 2.80 6.10
CA HIS A 25 16.20 4.15 6.68
C HIS A 25 14.81 4.75 6.93
N ILE A 26 13.83 3.92 7.28
CA ILE A 26 12.47 4.34 7.61
C ILE A 26 12.37 4.58 9.11
N ASP A 27 12.06 5.82 9.50
CA ASP A 27 11.75 6.14 10.88
C ASP A 27 10.42 5.46 11.30
N ILE A 28 10.46 4.74 12.41
CA ILE A 28 9.31 3.97 12.87
C ILE A 28 8.16 4.86 13.31
N HIS A 29 8.43 5.99 13.97
CA HIS A 29 7.37 6.86 14.49
C HIS A 29 6.65 7.57 13.34
N GLU A 30 7.42 8.08 12.37
CA GLU A 30 6.87 8.64 11.13
C GLU A 30 6.03 7.60 10.37
N PHE A 31 6.56 6.39 10.20
CA PHE A 31 5.86 5.31 9.49
C PHE A 31 4.53 4.93 10.12
N LEU A 32 4.50 4.72 11.43
CA LEU A 32 3.27 4.35 12.15
C LEU A 32 2.27 5.51 12.14
N GLN A 33 2.75 6.75 12.28
CA GLN A 33 1.91 7.94 12.23
C GLN A 33 1.29 8.12 10.84
N ASP A 34 2.05 7.93 9.77
CA ASP A 34 1.54 8.02 8.39
C ASP A 34 0.53 6.93 8.07
N ILE A 35 0.76 5.68 8.53
CA ILE A 35 -0.27 4.62 8.43
C ILE A 35 -1.55 5.08 9.11
N LYS A 36 -1.46 5.58 10.34
CA LYS A 36 -2.63 6.02 11.10
C LYS A 36 -3.34 7.18 10.40
N ASP A 37 -2.61 8.17 9.93
CA ASP A 37 -3.18 9.36 9.30
C ASP A 37 -3.87 9.05 7.97
N ILE A 38 -3.32 8.11 7.19
CA ILE A 38 -3.93 7.66 5.94
C ILE A 38 -5.14 6.77 6.22
N MET A 39 -5.01 5.76 7.08
CA MET A 39 -6.08 4.82 7.38
C MET A 39 -7.28 5.47 8.08
N ASP A 40 -7.03 6.45 8.96
CA ASP A 40 -8.06 7.26 9.62
C ASP A 40 -8.56 8.43 8.74
N LYS A 41 -8.06 8.56 7.50
CA LYS A 41 -8.47 9.61 6.55
C LYS A 41 -8.27 11.05 7.09
N ARG A 42 -7.21 11.30 7.87
CA ARG A 42 -7.02 12.59 8.58
C ARG A 42 -6.56 13.74 7.70
N SER A 43 -5.80 13.46 6.64
CA SER A 43 -5.40 14.48 5.67
C SER A 43 -6.49 14.67 4.62
N MET A 44 -6.79 15.90 4.21
CA MET A 44 -7.80 16.16 3.17
C MET A 44 -7.32 15.89 1.74
N LYS A 45 -6.01 15.68 1.55
CA LYS A 45 -5.39 15.58 0.22
C LYS A 45 -4.50 14.36 0.05
N MET A 46 -3.91 13.86 1.13
CA MET A 46 -3.08 12.66 1.12
C MET A 46 -3.89 11.49 1.64
N ASN A 47 -4.09 10.49 0.79
CA ASN A 47 -4.96 9.35 1.08
C ASN A 47 -4.34 8.02 0.64
N THR A 48 -3.08 8.05 0.21
CA THR A 48 -2.37 6.88 -0.30
C THR A 48 -1.04 6.66 0.42
N LEU A 49 -0.79 5.44 0.85
CA LEU A 49 0.53 4.95 1.27
C LEU A 49 1.10 4.09 0.14
N CYS A 50 2.29 4.39 -0.36
CA CYS A 50 2.92 3.67 -1.45
C CYS A 50 4.28 3.10 -1.04
N PHE A 51 4.46 1.80 -1.25
CA PHE A 51 5.75 1.15 -1.14
C PHE A 51 6.36 1.00 -2.53
N LEU A 52 7.49 1.67 -2.78
CA LEU A 52 8.26 1.59 -4.02
C LEU A 52 9.54 0.78 -3.76
N GLY A 53 9.92 -0.09 -4.67
CA GLY A 53 11.19 -0.83 -4.57
C GLY A 53 11.18 -2.09 -5.41
N GLU A 54 12.32 -2.75 -5.58
CA GLU A 54 12.41 -3.96 -6.41
C GLU A 54 11.64 -5.16 -5.81
N THR A 55 11.55 -6.24 -6.57
CA THR A 55 11.01 -7.51 -6.06
C THR A 55 11.75 -7.93 -4.78
N ASN A 56 11.01 -8.57 -3.87
CA ASN A 56 11.54 -9.13 -2.64
C ASN A 56 12.05 -8.11 -1.59
N THR A 57 11.57 -6.86 -1.63
CA THR A 57 11.86 -5.82 -0.62
C THR A 57 10.74 -5.66 0.42
N SER A 58 9.85 -6.66 0.57
CA SER A 58 8.70 -6.70 1.50
C SER A 58 7.48 -5.80 1.22
N LYS A 59 7.38 -5.11 0.08
CA LYS A 59 6.24 -4.24 -0.26
C LYS A 59 4.87 -4.89 0.01
N THR A 60 4.60 -6.04 -0.62
CA THR A 60 3.34 -6.79 -0.49
C THR A 60 3.14 -7.32 0.93
N LEU A 61 4.23 -7.69 1.62
CA LEU A 61 4.16 -8.14 3.01
C LEU A 61 3.67 -7.01 3.93
N LEU A 62 4.25 -5.81 3.82
CA LEU A 62 3.84 -4.64 4.61
C LEU A 62 2.39 -4.25 4.29
N ALA A 63 2.03 -4.19 3.01
CA ALA A 63 0.64 -3.91 2.61
C ALA A 63 -0.35 -4.91 3.21
N ASN A 64 -0.02 -6.20 3.22
CA ASN A 64 -0.85 -7.24 3.83
C ASN A 64 -0.90 -7.15 5.36
N LEU A 65 0.20 -6.80 6.03
CA LEU A 65 0.21 -6.61 7.48
C LEU A 65 -0.73 -5.47 7.90
N ILE A 66 -0.77 -4.40 7.12
CA ILE A 66 -1.67 -3.27 7.34
C ILE A 66 -3.13 -3.66 7.04
N THR A 67 -3.40 -4.39 5.96
CA THR A 67 -4.77 -4.53 5.43
C THR A 67 -5.47 -5.85 5.74
N SER A 68 -4.75 -6.89 6.20
CA SER A 68 -5.29 -8.26 6.36
C SER A 68 -6.47 -8.45 7.31
N HIS A 69 -6.81 -7.42 8.10
CA HIS A 69 -7.93 -7.40 9.03
C HIS A 69 -9.14 -6.60 8.53
N LEU A 70 -9.05 -6.06 7.32
CA LEU A 70 -10.03 -5.16 6.73
C LEU A 70 -10.71 -5.81 5.53
N THR A 71 -11.84 -5.24 5.11
CA THR A 71 -12.43 -5.59 3.82
C THR A 71 -11.65 -4.87 2.71
N VAL A 72 -10.84 -5.63 1.98
CA VAL A 72 -9.97 -5.11 0.92
C VAL A 72 -10.70 -5.11 -0.42
N GLY A 73 -10.67 -3.97 -1.11
CA GLY A 73 -10.94 -3.88 -2.55
C GLY A 73 -9.64 -3.80 -3.31
N THR A 74 -9.56 -4.44 -4.48
CA THR A 74 -8.37 -4.39 -5.33
C THR A 74 -8.66 -3.58 -6.59
N VAL A 75 -7.76 -2.66 -6.92
CA VAL A 75 -7.80 -1.98 -8.23
C VAL A 75 -7.36 -2.99 -9.30
N ASN A 76 -8.23 -3.24 -10.28
CA ASN A 76 -7.97 -4.28 -11.28
C ASN A 76 -6.78 -3.92 -12.18
N ARG A 77 -5.82 -4.85 -12.29
CA ARG A 77 -4.64 -4.76 -13.18
C ARG A 77 -4.91 -5.07 -14.66
N ARG A 78 -6.10 -5.56 -15.02
CA ARG A 78 -6.32 -6.16 -16.35
C ARG A 78 -6.16 -5.10 -17.44
N ASP A 79 -5.16 -5.35 -18.30
CA ASP A 79 -4.73 -4.63 -19.50
C ASP A 79 -5.58 -3.41 -19.87
N ASP A 80 -5.04 -2.18 -19.75
CA ASP A 80 -5.43 -0.86 -20.32
C ASP A 80 -6.89 -0.58 -20.78
N GLN A 81 -7.84 -1.43 -20.42
CA GLN A 81 -9.17 -1.64 -21.00
C GLN A 81 -10.12 -2.28 -19.98
N SER A 82 -9.72 -2.49 -18.72
CA SER A 82 -10.69 -2.80 -17.68
C SER A 82 -11.64 -1.62 -17.56
N GLN A 83 -12.82 -1.75 -18.18
CA GLN A 83 -13.88 -0.73 -18.19
C GLN A 83 -14.32 -0.31 -16.78
N PHE A 84 -14.04 -1.15 -15.78
CA PHE A 84 -14.45 -0.96 -14.39
C PHE A 84 -13.24 -1.18 -13.47
N PRO A 85 -12.27 -0.25 -13.41
CA PRO A 85 -11.06 -0.44 -12.62
C PRO A 85 -11.27 -0.28 -11.11
N PHE A 86 -12.35 0.41 -10.71
CA PHE A 86 -12.61 0.84 -9.33
C PHE A 86 -13.85 0.19 -8.70
N ASP A 87 -14.65 -0.58 -9.43
CA ASP A 87 -15.90 -1.18 -8.95
C ASP A 87 -15.70 -2.06 -7.70
N ASN A 88 -14.59 -2.78 -7.64
CA ASN A 88 -14.17 -3.62 -6.52
C ASN A 88 -13.89 -2.84 -5.22
N LEU A 89 -13.78 -1.50 -5.28
CA LEU A 89 -13.55 -0.64 -4.11
C LEU A 89 -14.85 -0.26 -3.39
N LEU A 90 -16.01 -0.43 -4.04
CA LEU A 90 -17.30 -0.10 -3.44
C LEU A 90 -17.54 -0.95 -2.18
N ASN A 91 -17.99 -0.27 -1.12
CA ASN A 91 -18.28 -0.88 0.18
C ASN A 91 -17.09 -1.60 0.83
N ARG A 92 -15.85 -1.15 0.53
CA ARG A 92 -14.61 -1.65 1.14
C ARG A 92 -14.03 -0.65 2.14
N THR A 93 -13.28 -1.16 3.11
CA THR A 93 -12.60 -0.32 4.09
C THR A 93 -11.30 0.26 3.55
N VAL A 94 -10.60 -0.47 2.69
CA VAL A 94 -9.31 -0.08 2.12
C VAL A 94 -9.16 -0.58 0.68
N GLY A 95 -8.57 0.25 -0.18
CA GLY A 95 -8.16 -0.15 -1.51
C GLY A 95 -6.70 -0.59 -1.51
N VAL A 96 -6.42 -1.70 -2.18
CA VAL A 96 -5.05 -2.13 -2.47
C VAL A 96 -4.82 -2.04 -3.97
N MET A 97 -3.73 -1.37 -4.35
CA MET A 97 -3.27 -1.33 -5.72
C MET A 97 -1.87 -1.89 -5.81
N GLU A 98 -1.68 -2.76 -6.77
CA GLU A 98 -0.50 -3.59 -6.85
C GLU A 98 0.02 -3.38 -8.28
N GLU A 99 1.27 -2.93 -8.45
CA GLU A 99 1.85 -2.46 -9.74
C GLU A 99 0.89 -1.61 -10.60
N PRO A 100 0.34 -0.50 -10.07
CA PRO A 100 -0.62 0.33 -10.81
C PRO A 100 0.04 1.03 -12.01
N LYS A 101 -0.66 1.04 -13.15
CA LYS A 101 -0.25 1.78 -14.35
C LYS A 101 -1.11 3.03 -14.51
N ILE A 102 -0.56 4.18 -14.16
CA ILE A 102 -1.26 5.47 -14.25
C ILE A 102 -0.85 6.14 -15.56
N THR A 103 -1.76 6.24 -16.51
CA THR A 103 -1.49 6.81 -17.83
C THR A 103 -2.03 8.24 -17.93
N ASN A 104 -1.67 8.95 -18.99
CA ASN A 104 -2.25 10.28 -19.24
C ASN A 104 -3.78 10.27 -19.37
N ALA A 105 -4.38 9.13 -19.76
CA ALA A 105 -5.84 8.98 -19.85
C ALA A 105 -6.48 8.80 -18.47
N THR A 106 -5.85 8.03 -17.57
CA THR A 106 -6.42 7.69 -16.26
C THR A 106 -5.96 8.59 -15.11
N LYS A 107 -4.99 9.50 -15.36
CA LYS A 107 -4.35 10.34 -14.33
C LYS A 107 -5.33 11.15 -13.47
N ASN A 108 -6.45 11.61 -14.02
CA ASN A 108 -7.39 12.43 -13.26
C ASN A 108 -8.19 11.58 -12.27
N ASP A 109 -8.62 10.38 -12.69
CA ASP A 109 -9.31 9.44 -11.81
C ASP A 109 -8.36 8.92 -10.72
N PHE A 110 -7.11 8.62 -11.07
CA PHE A 110 -6.11 8.28 -10.06
C PHE A 110 -5.80 9.44 -9.13
N LYS A 111 -5.74 10.70 -9.61
CA LYS A 111 -5.61 11.85 -8.70
C LYS A 111 -6.81 11.93 -7.74
N ALA A 112 -8.04 11.69 -8.22
CA ALA A 112 -9.22 11.67 -7.35
C ALA A 112 -9.12 10.54 -6.31
N LEU A 113 -8.87 9.31 -6.76
CA LEU A 113 -8.73 8.13 -5.91
C LEU A 113 -7.62 8.28 -4.86
N LEU A 114 -6.42 8.64 -5.30
CA LEU A 114 -5.25 8.74 -4.43
C LEU A 114 -5.34 9.92 -3.47
N GLY A 115 -6.11 10.96 -3.83
CA GLY A 115 -6.43 12.09 -2.96
C GLY A 115 -7.61 11.86 -2.02
N GLY A 116 -8.43 10.84 -2.30
CA GLY A 116 -9.64 10.57 -1.54
C GLY A 116 -10.81 11.48 -1.93
N ASP A 117 -10.78 12.06 -3.12
CA ASP A 117 -11.89 12.84 -3.67
C ASP A 117 -13.05 11.90 -4.02
N ARG A 118 -14.29 12.37 -3.86
CA ARG A 118 -15.49 11.66 -4.29
C ARG A 118 -15.66 11.80 -5.80
N PHE A 119 -15.79 10.69 -6.53
CA PHE A 119 -16.00 10.72 -7.98
C PHE A 119 -16.91 9.58 -8.46
N GLU A 120 -17.53 9.78 -9.63
CA GLU A 120 -18.41 8.79 -10.26
C GLU A 120 -17.56 7.68 -10.92
N ILE A 121 -17.95 6.43 -10.72
CA ILE A 121 -17.33 5.25 -11.34
C ILE A 121 -18.37 4.41 -12.06
N ASP A 122 -17.93 3.74 -13.11
CA ASP A 122 -18.73 2.73 -13.80
C ASP A 122 -18.74 1.42 -13.00
N VAL A 123 -19.91 0.81 -12.85
CA VAL A 123 -20.11 -0.45 -12.11
C VAL A 123 -20.56 -1.56 -13.05
N LYS A 124 -19.92 -2.72 -12.97
CA LYS A 124 -20.25 -3.85 -13.83
C LYS A 124 -21.69 -4.32 -13.58
N TYR A 125 -22.49 -4.35 -14.64
CA TYR A 125 -23.92 -4.74 -14.60
C TYR A 125 -24.81 -3.86 -13.70
N GLY A 126 -24.35 -2.67 -13.34
CA GLY A 126 -25.06 -1.74 -12.47
C GLY A 126 -25.14 -0.33 -13.05
N PRO A 127 -25.94 0.56 -12.42
CA PRO A 127 -25.83 1.98 -12.68
C PRO A 127 -24.46 2.48 -12.21
N LYS A 128 -24.07 3.67 -12.68
CA LYS A 128 -22.91 4.36 -12.13
C LYS A 128 -23.10 4.66 -10.64
N GLU A 129 -22.02 4.62 -9.89
CA GLU A 129 -22.03 4.89 -8.45
C GLU A 129 -20.93 5.91 -8.09
N PHE A 130 -21.10 6.61 -6.97
CA PHE A 130 -20.05 7.46 -6.44
C PHE A 130 -19.14 6.65 -5.53
N LEU A 131 -17.85 6.62 -5.85
CA LEU A 131 -16.84 6.11 -4.95
C LEU A 131 -16.54 7.18 -3.90
N GLU A 132 -16.90 6.87 -2.65
CA GLU A 132 -16.54 7.69 -1.49
C GLU A 132 -15.06 7.51 -1.14
N ARG A 133 -14.54 8.42 -0.33
CA ARG A 133 -13.15 8.37 0.13
C ARG A 133 -12.80 7.03 0.77
N ILE A 134 -11.80 6.35 0.23
CA ILE A 134 -11.25 5.08 0.71
C ILE A 134 -9.72 5.16 0.76
N PRO A 135 -9.04 4.83 1.88
CA PRO A 135 -7.58 4.85 1.93
C PRO A 135 -7.00 3.84 0.94
N ILE A 136 -5.88 4.20 0.32
CA ILE A 136 -5.21 3.36 -0.68
C ILE A 136 -3.85 2.92 -0.17
N ILE A 137 -3.57 1.62 -0.24
CA ILE A 137 -2.23 1.06 -0.06
C ILE A 137 -1.72 0.57 -1.40
N ALA A 138 -0.57 1.09 -1.82
CA ALA A 138 0.03 0.81 -3.10
C ALA A 138 1.36 0.07 -2.97
N THR A 139 1.63 -0.86 -3.88
CA THR A 139 2.96 -1.45 -4.05
C THR A 139 3.36 -1.36 -5.51
N THR A 140 4.60 -0.99 -5.78
CA THR A 140 5.11 -0.85 -7.16
C THR A 140 6.61 -1.06 -7.22
N ASN A 141 7.08 -1.59 -8.34
CA ASN A 141 8.52 -1.67 -8.66
C ASN A 141 9.01 -0.42 -9.41
N GLU A 142 8.10 0.31 -10.07
CA GLU A 142 8.40 1.48 -10.88
C GLU A 142 7.77 2.75 -10.30
N ASP A 143 8.30 3.92 -10.68
CA ASP A 143 7.75 5.22 -10.32
C ASP A 143 6.28 5.33 -10.78
N LEU A 144 5.35 5.63 -9.85
CA LEU A 144 3.91 5.72 -10.14
C LEU A 144 3.58 6.72 -11.28
N GLY A 145 4.41 7.75 -11.42
CA GLY A 145 4.26 8.82 -12.40
C GLY A 145 5.06 8.61 -13.68
N VAL A 146 5.64 7.43 -13.92
CA VAL A 146 6.53 7.19 -15.08
C VAL A 146 5.82 7.34 -16.43
N LEU A 147 4.51 7.04 -16.50
CA LEU A 147 3.72 7.08 -17.73
C LEU A 147 2.88 8.37 -17.90
N ILE A 148 3.04 9.36 -17.01
CA ILE A 148 2.33 10.65 -17.10
C ILE A 148 3.28 11.79 -17.45
N HIS A 149 2.73 12.87 -18.00
CA HIS A 149 3.52 14.06 -18.28
C HIS A 149 4.12 14.66 -17.00
N HIS A 150 5.35 15.19 -17.08
CA HIS A 150 6.09 15.65 -15.90
C HIS A 150 5.34 16.69 -15.04
N ILE A 151 4.55 17.56 -15.68
CA ILE A 151 3.71 18.57 -15.00
C ILE A 151 2.64 17.95 -14.08
N ASP A 152 2.24 16.70 -14.36
CA ASP A 152 1.19 15.99 -13.62
C ASP A 152 1.73 15.16 -12.46
N ARG A 153 3.05 14.96 -12.39
CA ARG A 153 3.70 14.19 -11.31
C ARG A 153 3.52 14.89 -9.96
N ASN A 154 3.77 16.19 -9.87
CA ASN A 154 3.61 16.94 -8.61
C ASN A 154 2.18 16.86 -8.04
N PRO A 155 1.11 17.09 -8.83
CA PRO A 155 -0.25 16.83 -8.38
C PRO A 155 -0.45 15.40 -7.88
N LEU A 156 0.02 14.39 -8.62
CA LEU A 156 -0.12 12.99 -8.21
C LEU A 156 0.56 12.73 -6.86
N TYR A 157 1.84 13.07 -6.73
CA TYR A 157 2.63 12.81 -5.53
C TYR A 157 2.19 13.62 -4.30
N SER A 158 1.54 14.77 -4.48
CA SER A 158 0.95 15.51 -3.36
C SER A 158 -0.17 14.76 -2.62
N ARG A 159 -0.57 13.59 -3.13
CA ARG A 159 -1.62 12.71 -2.59
C ARG A 159 -1.08 11.40 -2.01
N VAL A 160 0.22 11.16 -2.16
CA VAL A 160 0.88 9.89 -1.86
C VAL A 160 1.98 10.11 -0.84
N LYS A 161 1.93 9.38 0.28
CA LYS A 161 3.11 9.15 1.11
C LYS A 161 3.85 7.95 0.53
N GLN A 162 5.07 8.15 0.07
CA GLN A 162 5.90 7.08 -0.50
C GLN A 162 7.02 6.68 0.44
N TYR A 163 7.20 5.37 0.61
CA TYR A 163 8.37 4.76 1.23
C TYR A 163 9.14 3.95 0.21
N GLU A 164 10.44 4.16 0.14
CA GLU A 164 11.34 3.40 -0.71
C GLU A 164 11.93 2.21 0.06
N LEU A 165 11.67 1.00 -0.43
CA LEU A 165 12.20 -0.25 0.08
C LEU A 165 13.31 -0.72 -0.87
N ARG A 166 14.54 -0.38 -0.54
CA ARG A 166 15.76 -0.62 -1.33
C ARG A 166 16.44 -1.93 -0.97
N GLU A 167 16.27 -2.39 0.25
CA GLU A 167 16.96 -3.57 0.77
C GLU A 167 16.16 -4.85 0.48
N GLN A 168 16.74 -5.74 -0.34
CA GLN A 168 16.15 -7.03 -0.65
C GLN A 168 16.29 -8.00 0.53
N ILE A 169 15.25 -8.81 0.70
CA ILE A 169 15.22 -9.91 1.67
C ILE A 169 15.80 -11.16 1.03
N SER A 170 16.60 -11.93 1.77
CA SER A 170 17.12 -13.19 1.30
C SER A 170 16.00 -14.21 1.11
N SER A 171 16.05 -14.95 0.03
CA SER A 171 15.19 -16.09 -0.27
C SER A 171 16.01 -17.21 -0.93
N GLU A 172 15.37 -18.32 -1.28
CA GLU A 172 16.02 -19.41 -2.02
C GLU A 172 16.64 -18.95 -3.35
N LEU A 173 16.08 -17.89 -3.96
CA LEU A 173 16.47 -17.40 -5.29
C LEU A 173 17.23 -16.07 -5.26
N ILE A 174 17.17 -15.34 -4.14
CA ILE A 174 17.70 -13.96 -4.03
C ILE A 174 18.60 -13.86 -2.82
N GLN A 175 19.86 -13.49 -3.03
CA GLN A 175 20.79 -13.18 -1.95
C GLN A 175 20.63 -11.71 -1.49
N GLY A 176 19.55 -11.45 -0.76
CA GLY A 176 19.26 -10.14 -0.17
C GLY A 176 20.16 -9.80 1.02
N ARG A 177 20.21 -8.51 1.39
CA ARG A 177 20.96 -8.00 2.56
C ARG A 177 20.23 -8.20 3.87
N ILE A 178 18.91 -8.31 3.84
CA ILE A 178 18.07 -8.60 5.02
C ILE A 178 17.78 -10.10 5.03
N ALA A 179 18.10 -10.80 6.11
CA ALA A 179 17.75 -12.22 6.21
C ALA A 179 16.24 -12.46 6.15
N ALA A 180 15.81 -13.63 5.67
CA ALA A 180 14.40 -14.03 5.71
C ALA A 180 13.82 -13.96 7.13
N SER A 181 12.52 -13.68 7.25
CA SER A 181 11.88 -13.64 8.56
C SER A 181 11.94 -15.01 9.22
N PRO A 182 12.37 -15.11 10.50
CA PRO A 182 12.45 -16.38 11.21
C PRO A 182 11.08 -16.94 11.57
N VAL A 183 10.02 -16.13 11.44
CA VAL A 183 8.64 -16.49 11.76
C VAL A 183 7.69 -16.02 10.67
N ARG A 184 6.51 -16.61 10.60
CA ARG A 184 5.45 -16.12 9.72
C ARG A 184 4.82 -14.87 10.32
N LEU A 185 4.93 -13.74 9.63
CA LEU A 185 4.38 -12.48 10.11
C LEU A 185 2.86 -12.41 9.98
N CYS A 186 2.18 -12.04 11.07
CA CYS A 186 0.81 -11.51 11.08
C CYS A 186 0.75 -10.05 11.54
N GLN A 187 -0.43 -9.42 11.35
CA GLN A 187 -0.79 -8.08 11.84
C GLN A 187 -0.38 -7.85 13.30
N CYS A 188 -0.50 -8.88 14.13
CA CYS A 188 -0.05 -8.92 15.51
C CYS A 188 1.35 -8.28 15.73
N HIS A 189 2.33 -8.58 14.86
CA HIS A 189 3.69 -8.05 14.97
C HIS A 189 3.76 -6.56 14.65
N LEU A 190 2.96 -6.10 13.68
CA LEU A 190 2.86 -4.68 13.36
C LEU A 190 2.18 -3.91 14.51
N LEU A 191 1.14 -4.49 15.13
CA LEU A 191 0.46 -3.87 16.27
C LEU A 191 1.38 -3.67 17.48
N GLU A 192 2.35 -4.57 17.71
CA GLU A 192 3.33 -4.35 18.78
C GLU A 192 4.24 -3.14 18.53
N LEU A 193 4.41 -2.72 17.28
CA LEU A 193 5.16 -1.50 16.97
C LEU A 193 4.35 -0.26 17.37
N PHE A 194 3.02 -0.30 17.28
CA PHE A 194 2.13 0.79 17.71
C PHE A 194 2.02 0.97 19.24
N LYS A 195 2.52 0.03 20.04
CA LYS A 195 2.52 0.15 21.51
C LYS A 195 3.71 0.92 22.07
N ARG A 196 4.66 1.31 21.22
CA ARG A 196 5.86 2.07 21.57
C ARG A 196 5.55 3.57 21.58
#